data_AF-A0A918WHB7-F1
#
_entry.id   AF-A0A918WHB7-F1
#
_cell.length_a   1.000
_cell.length_b   1.000
_cell.length_c   1.000
_cell.angle_alpha   90.00
_cell.angle_beta   90.00
_cell.angle_gamma   90.00
#
_symmetry.space_group_name_H-M   'P 1'
#
loop_
_entity.id
_entity.type
_entity.pdbx_description
1 polymer ?
#
loop_
_entity_poly.entity_id
_entity_poly.type
_entity_poly.pdbx_seq_one_letter_code
_entity_poly.pdbx_strand_id
1 'polypeptide(L)' 'MSAFAEAMRERVRAARAALAAARAAADSYGAAIAEDELDDALRLARAHGVTTDATDGEDGQDGS' A
#
# COMPACT_ATOMS: atom_id res chain seq x y z
N MET A 1 3.90 11.75 14.16
CA MET A 1 3.54 10.43 13.58
C MET A 1 4.45 9.37 14.21
N SER A 2 4.01 8.11 14.35
CA SER A 2 4.88 7.07 14.90
C SER A 2 5.87 6.59 13.84
N ALA A 3 7.09 6.23 14.26
CA ALA A 3 8.11 5.66 13.37
C ALA A 3 7.60 4.42 12.62
N PHE A 4 6.74 3.62 13.28
CA PHE A 4 6.05 2.50 12.66
C PHE A 4 5.13 2.94 11.50
N ALA A 5 4.30 3.96 11.71
CA ALA A 5 3.39 4.45 10.68
C ALA A 5 4.15 5.04 9.47
N GLU A 6 5.28 5.70 9.72
CA GLU A 6 6.17 6.20 8.66
C GLU A 6 6.81 5.06 7.87
N ALA A 7 7.35 4.05 8.55
CA ALA A 7 7.91 2.87 7.91
C ALA A 7 6.85 2.11 7.09
N MET A 8 5.60 2.02 7.58
CA MET A 8 4.52 1.36 6.87
C MET A 8 4.13 2.11 5.60
N ARG A 9 3.99 3.44 5.67
CA ARG A 9 3.73 4.27 4.48
C ARG A 9 4.84 4.16 3.45
N GLU A 10 6.09 4.13 3.89
CA GLU A 10 7.23 3.95 2.99
C GLU A 10 7.23 2.56 2.35
N ARG A 11 6.93 1.49 3.11
CA ARG A 11 6.78 0.15 2.55
C ARG A 11 5.71 0.10 1.45
N VAL A 12 4.56 0.72 1.70
CA VAL A 12 3.48 0.78 0.69
C VAL A 12 3.89 1.60 -0.54
N ARG A 13 4.60 2.72 -0.37
CA ARG A 13 5.13 3.52 -1.49
C ARG A 13 6.12 2.68 -2.31
N ALA A 14 7.03 1.97 -1.65
CA ALA A 14 8.03 1.14 -2.31
C ALA A 14 7.39 -0.02 -3.09
N ALA A 15 6.41 -0.72 -2.51
CA ALA A 15 5.69 -1.80 -3.19
C ALA A 15 4.93 -1.30 -4.44
N ARG A 16 4.27 -0.14 -4.35
CA ARG A 16 3.62 0.50 -5.51
C ARG A 16 4.63 0.84 -6.62
N ALA A 17 5.78 1.38 -6.25
CA ALA A 17 6.84 1.71 -7.21
C ALA A 17 7.40 0.45 -7.88
N ALA A 18 7.64 -0.62 -7.12
CA ALA A 18 8.10 -1.90 -7.64
C ALA A 18 7.09 -2.51 -8.62
N LEU A 19 5.80 -2.48 -8.28
CA LEU A 19 4.74 -2.97 -9.17
C LEU A 19 4.67 -2.17 -10.48
N ALA A 20 4.74 -0.84 -10.40
CA ALA A 20 4.77 0.02 -11.58
C ALA A 20 5.99 -0.29 -12.47
N ALA A 21 7.16 -0.50 -11.87
CA ALA A 21 8.38 -0.84 -12.59
C ALA A 21 8.29 -2.22 -13.26
N ALA A 22 7.81 -3.24 -12.56
CA ALA A 22 7.66 -4.59 -13.11
C ALA A 22 6.66 -4.61 -14.28
N ARG A 23 5.54 -3.90 -14.16
CA ARG A 23 4.56 -3.73 -15.26
C ARG A 23 5.17 -3.01 -16.46
N ALA A 24 5.94 -1.95 -16.24
CA ALA A 24 6.63 -1.23 -17.32
C ALA A 24 7.67 -2.10 -18.05
N ALA A 25 8.30 -3.03 -17.33
CA ALA A 25 9.26 -3.99 -17.88
C ALA A 25 8.62 -5.22 -18.53
N ALA A 26 7.27 -5.34 -18.51
CA ALA A 26 6.55 -6.57 -18.87
C ALA A 26 7.04 -7.81 -18.10
N ASP A 27 7.56 -7.62 -16.89
CA ASP A 27 7.99 -8.69 -16.00
C ASP A 27 6.79 -9.22 -15.21
N SER A 28 6.11 -10.21 -15.81
CA SER A 28 4.92 -10.84 -15.21
C SER A 28 5.19 -11.50 -13.86
N TYR A 29 6.37 -12.07 -13.65
CA TYR A 29 6.74 -12.68 -12.38
C TYR A 29 7.02 -11.61 -11.32
N GLY A 30 7.82 -10.59 -11.67
CA GLY A 30 8.09 -9.46 -10.78
C GLY A 30 6.83 -8.68 -10.41
N ALA A 31 5.87 -8.56 -11.33
CA ALA A 31 4.58 -7.93 -11.06
C ALA A 31 3.77 -8.73 -10.04
N ALA A 32 3.71 -10.06 -10.17
CA ALA A 32 2.99 -10.91 -9.22
C ALA A 32 3.60 -10.83 -7.80
N ILE A 33 4.93 -10.82 -7.69
CA ILE A 33 5.63 -10.64 -6.40
C ILE A 33 5.34 -9.26 -5.80
N ALA A 34 5.40 -8.20 -6.60
CA ALA A 34 5.14 -6.85 -6.12
C ALA A 34 3.67 -6.60 -5.74
N GLU A 35 2.73 -7.30 -6.38
CA GLU A 35 1.31 -7.31 -6.01
C GLU A 35 1.08 -7.94 -4.64
N ASP A 36 1.65 -9.13 -4.39
CA ASP A 36 1.54 -9.81 -3.09
C ASP A 36 2.13 -8.95 -1.95
N GLU A 37 3.30 -8.35 -2.18
CA GLU A 37 3.95 -7.47 -1.20
C GLU A 37 3.16 -6.17 -0.94
N LEU A 38 2.50 -5.63 -1.96
CA LEU A 38 1.62 -4.46 -1.79
C LEU A 38 0.40 -4.83 -0.96
N ASP A 39 -0.23 -5.97 -1.24
CA ASP A 39 -1.40 -6.46 -0.51
C ASP A 39 -1.05 -6.76 0.95
N ASP A 40 0.10 -7.39 1.22
CA ASP A 40 0.65 -7.60 2.56
C ASP A 40 0.83 -6.29 3.32
N ALA A 41 1.47 -5.31 2.70
CA ALA A 41 1.75 -4.01 3.33
C ALA A 41 0.45 -3.25 3.63
N LEU A 42 -0.53 -3.27 2.71
CA LEU A 42 -1.83 -2.63 2.91
C LEU A 42 -2.65 -3.32 4.01
N ARG A 43 -2.65 -4.66 4.04
CA ARG A 43 -3.35 -5.43 5.08
C ARG A 43 -2.77 -5.11 6.46
N LEU A 44 -1.45 -5.07 6.57
CA LEU A 44 -0.76 -4.77 7.82
C LEU A 44 -0.99 -3.32 8.25
N ALA A 45 -0.94 -2.36 7.33
CA ALA A 45 -1.27 -0.96 7.61
C ALA A 45 -2.68 -0.83 8.19
N ARG A 46 -3.68 -1.45 7.56
CA ARG A 46 -5.07 -1.46 8.03
C ARG A 46 -5.21 -2.11 9.41
N ALA A 47 -4.56 -3.25 9.64
CA ALA A 47 -4.60 -3.95 10.92
C ALA A 47 -4.07 -3.09 12.09
N HIS A 48 -3.22 -2.09 11.79
CA HIS A 48 -2.65 -1.16 12.77
C HIS A 48 -3.24 0.26 12.69
N GLY A 49 -4.31 0.47 11.93
CA GLY A 49 -4.95 1.79 11.79
C GLY A 49 -4.05 2.84 11.13
N VAL A 50 -3.12 2.43 10.26
CA VAL A 50 -2.24 3.34 9.53
C VAL A 50 -2.86 3.63 8.17
N THR A 51 -3.30 4.88 7.98
CA THR A 51 -3.69 5.39 6.66
C THR A 51 -2.47 5.45 5.73
N THR A 52 -2.65 4.94 4.51
CA THR A 52 -1.68 5.06 3.43
C THR A 52 -2.37 5.81 2.28
N ASP A 53 -1.63 6.72 1.63
CA ASP A 53 -2.16 7.81 0.78
C ASP A 53 -2.94 7.38 -0.50
N ALA A 54 -3.54 6.18 -0.58
CA ALA A 54 -4.32 5.75 -1.73
C ALA A 54 -5.82 5.52 -1.49
N THR A 55 -6.36 5.40 -0.27
CA THR A 55 -7.79 5.04 -0.12
C THR A 55 -8.51 5.50 1.16
N ASP A 56 -8.11 6.55 1.87
CA ASP A 56 -8.91 7.06 3.01
C ASP A 56 -9.43 8.47 2.73
N GLY A 57 -10.00 8.66 1.54
CA GLY A 57 -10.61 9.91 1.08
C GLY A 57 -12.14 9.87 0.98
N GLU A 58 -12.79 8.87 1.56
CA GLU A 58 -14.26 8.80 1.64
C GLU A 58 -14.68 8.34 3.05
N ASP A 59 -14.51 9.23 4.02
CA ASP A 59 -15.36 9.27 5.20
C ASP A 59 -16.81 9.55 4.73
N GLY A 60 -17.50 8.50 4.32
CA GLY A 60 -18.96 8.42 4.34
C GLY A 60 -19.43 8.24 5.78
N GLN A 61 -19.02 9.16 6.65
CA GLN A 61 -19.55 9.32 7.99
C GLN A 61 -20.73 10.29 7.88
N ASP A 62 -21.89 9.78 7.49
CA ASP A 62 -23.15 10.48 7.75
C ASP A 62 -24.11 9.50 8.42
N GLY A 63 -24.17 9.64 9.73
CA GLY A 63 -25.22 9.06 10.54
C GLY A 63 -26.39 10.05 10.57
N SER A 64 -27.57 9.58 10.16
CA SER A 64 -28.89 10.02 10.62
C SER A 64 -29.92 8.97 10.18
#